data_AF-A0A257SZM3-F1
#
_entry.id   AF-A0A257SZM3-F1
#
_cell.length_a   1.000
_cell.length_b   1.000
_cell.length_c   1.000
_cell.angle_alpha   90.00
_cell.angle_beta   90.00
_cell.angle_gamma   90.00
#
_symmetry.space_group_name_H-M   'P 1'
#
loop_
_entity.id
_entity.type
_entity.pdbx_description
1 polymer ?
#
loop_
_entity_poly.entity_id
_entity_poly.type
_entity_poly.pdbx_seq_one_letter_code
_entity_poly.pdbx_strand_id
1 'polypeptide(L)'
;AAVFVTGRGAAMTRQRFWQNIEHYAQSAGITQIVSPHSLRHAFATHLLNHGADLRSVQLMLGHANLSTTEIYTHVAQARLKELHQKHHPRG
;
A
#
# COMPACT_ATOMS: atom_id res chain seq x y z
N ALA A 1 -24.14 -9.87 4.78
CA ALA A 1 -24.50 -8.73 3.91
C ALA A 1 -23.24 -8.19 3.24
N ALA A 2 -23.33 -7.64 2.03
CA ALA A 2 -22.18 -7.02 1.37
C ALA A 2 -21.91 -5.62 1.96
N VAL A 3 -20.65 -5.32 2.28
CA VAL A 3 -20.26 -4.00 2.81
C VAL A 3 -20.30 -2.93 1.71
N PHE A 4 -19.87 -3.30 0.49
CA PHE A 4 -19.90 -2.42 -0.67
C PHE A 4 -20.97 -2.86 -1.66
N VAL A 5 -21.89 -1.94 -1.98
CA VAL A 5 -23.00 -2.17 -2.90
C VAL A 5 -22.94 -1.20 -4.09
N THR A 6 -23.56 -1.60 -5.17
CA THR A 6 -23.83 -0.74 -6.33
C THR A 6 -25.09 0.09 -6.10
N GLY A 7 -25.36 1.06 -6.98
CA GLY A 7 -26.62 1.83 -6.93
C GLY A 7 -27.89 0.97 -7.08
N ARG A 8 -27.78 -0.29 -7.51
CA ARG A 8 -28.88 -1.26 -7.58
C ARG A 8 -28.99 -2.15 -6.33
N GLY A 9 -28.22 -1.88 -5.28
CA GLY A 9 -28.19 -2.66 -4.04
C GLY A 9 -27.46 -4.00 -4.12
N ALA A 10 -27.01 -4.42 -5.30
CA ALA A 10 -26.21 -5.64 -5.48
C ALA A 10 -24.76 -5.43 -5.01
N ALA A 11 -24.10 -6.51 -4.57
CA ALA A 11 -22.69 -6.48 -4.17
C ALA A 11 -21.79 -5.93 -5.30
N MET A 12 -20.83 -5.09 -4.92
CA MET A 12 -19.90 -4.49 -5.87
C MET A 12 -18.92 -5.52 -6.45
N THR A 13 -18.75 -5.52 -7.77
CA THR A 13 -17.76 -6.38 -8.43
C THR A 13 -16.36 -5.76 -8.34
N ARG A 14 -15.33 -6.61 -8.43
CA ARG A 14 -13.92 -6.17 -8.49
C ARG A 14 -13.67 -5.17 -9.63
N GLN A 15 -14.25 -5.41 -10.80
CA GLN A 15 -14.12 -4.53 -11.95
C GLN A 15 -14.73 -3.15 -11.69
N ARG A 16 -15.89 -3.09 -11.04
CA ARG A 16 -16.52 -1.82 -10.71
C ARG A 16 -15.70 -1.03 -9.69
N PHE A 17 -15.11 -1.72 -8.72
CA PHE A 17 -14.22 -1.09 -7.75
C PHE A 17 -12.98 -0.47 -8.44
N TRP A 18 -12.38 -1.17 -9.40
CA TRP A 18 -11.28 -0.62 -10.21
C TRP A 18 -11.71 0.64 -10.97
N GLN A 19 -12.83 0.59 -11.69
CA GLN A 19 -13.35 1.74 -12.44
C GLN A 19 -13.59 2.95 -11.53
N ASN A 20 -14.10 2.72 -10.31
CA ASN A 20 -14.30 3.80 -9.34
C ASN A 20 -12.95 4.42 -8.92
N ILE A 21 -11.92 3.62 -8.66
CA ILE A 21 -10.57 4.12 -8.34
C ILE A 21 -10.03 5.00 -9.47
N GLU A 22 -10.11 4.52 -10.70
CA GLU A 22 -9.63 5.26 -11.87
C GLU A 22 -10.37 6.59 -12.04
N HIS A 23 -11.70 6.58 -11.89
CA HIS A 23 -12.53 7.78 -11.93
C HIS A 23 -12.12 8.82 -10.89
N TYR A 24 -11.87 8.39 -9.64
CA TYR A 24 -11.42 9.30 -8.59
C TYR A 24 -9.99 9.79 -8.79
N ALA A 25 -9.10 8.96 -9.33
CA ALA A 25 -7.74 9.38 -9.66
C ALA A 25 -7.75 10.51 -10.71
N GLN A 26 -8.54 10.35 -11.77
CA GLN A 26 -8.73 11.37 -12.80
C GLN A 26 -9.33 12.67 -12.21
N SER A 27 -10.35 12.54 -11.36
CA SER A 27 -10.99 13.69 -10.71
C SER A 27 -10.04 14.43 -9.75
N ALA A 28 -9.06 13.73 -9.17
CA ALA A 28 -8.03 14.30 -8.32
C ALA A 28 -6.83 14.86 -9.11
N GLY A 29 -6.85 14.83 -10.45
CA GLY A 29 -5.74 15.31 -11.29
C GLY A 29 -4.51 14.39 -11.29
N ILE A 30 -4.65 13.13 -10.86
CA ILE A 30 -3.57 12.15 -10.86
C ILE A 30 -3.42 11.62 -12.29
N THR A 31 -2.30 11.96 -12.93
CA THR A 31 -2.00 11.58 -14.32
C THR A 31 -1.42 10.16 -14.45
N GLN A 32 -1.02 9.56 -13.33
CA GLN A 32 -0.49 8.20 -13.26
C GLN A 32 -1.62 7.18 -13.28
N ILE A 33 -1.37 6.00 -13.83
CA ILE A 33 -2.34 4.89 -13.81
C ILE A 33 -2.47 4.37 -12.37
N VAL A 34 -3.64 4.57 -11.76
CA VAL A 34 -3.94 4.09 -10.41
C VAL A 34 -4.76 2.79 -10.48
N SER A 35 -4.23 1.75 -9.84
CA SER A 35 -4.87 0.46 -9.62
C SER A 35 -4.99 0.14 -8.12
N PRO A 36 -5.84 -0.83 -7.71
CA PRO A 36 -5.87 -1.31 -6.33
C PRO A 36 -4.48 -1.72 -5.79
N HIS A 37 -3.62 -2.28 -6.64
CA HIS A 37 -2.26 -2.68 -6.25
C HIS A 37 -1.36 -1.46 -6.01
N SER A 38 -1.42 -0.45 -6.88
CA SER A 38 -0.66 0.79 -6.70
C SER A 38 -1.07 1.57 -5.44
N LEU A 39 -2.36 1.57 -5.10
CA LEU A 39 -2.85 2.16 -3.85
C LEU A 39 -2.33 1.42 -2.63
N ARG A 40 -2.32 0.08 -2.67
CA ARG A 40 -1.75 -0.74 -1.61
C ARG A 40 -0.26 -0.44 -1.40
N HIS A 41 0.49 -0.28 -2.49
CA HIS A 41 1.91 0.08 -2.43
C HIS A 41 2.17 1.48 -1.88
N ALA A 42 1.37 2.45 -2.31
CA ALA A 42 1.45 3.82 -1.80
C ALA A 42 1.22 3.84 -0.28
N PHE A 43 0.20 3.11 0.20
CA PHE A 43 -0.06 2.96 1.64
C PHE A 43 1.13 2.33 2.38
N ALA A 44 1.66 1.22 1.88
CA ALA A 44 2.76 0.50 2.53
C ALA A 44 4.04 1.35 2.59
N THR A 45 4.41 1.96 1.46
CA THR A 45 5.57 2.85 1.35
C THR A 45 5.39 4.08 2.23
N HIS A 46 4.20 4.68 2.27
CA HIS A 46 3.90 5.81 3.13
C HIS A 46 4.13 5.46 4.60
N LEU A 47 3.59 4.33 5.07
CA LEU A 47 3.79 3.91 6.45
C LEU A 47 5.27 3.64 6.78
N LEU A 48 6.00 2.93 5.92
CA LEU A 48 7.42 2.64 6.13
C LEU A 48 8.27 3.91 6.17
N ASN A 49 8.03 4.85 5.26
CA ASN A 49 8.75 6.13 5.21
C ASN A 49 8.49 6.99 6.46
N HIS A 50 7.32 6.85 7.09
CA HIS A 50 6.97 7.54 8.32
C HIS A 50 7.26 6.73 9.60
N GLY A 51 8.09 5.69 9.50
CA GLY A 51 8.62 4.97 10.65
C GLY A 51 7.70 3.89 11.23
N ALA A 52 6.68 3.48 10.49
CA ALA A 52 5.93 2.29 10.85
C ALA A 52 6.84 1.05 10.77
N ASP A 53 6.73 0.19 11.76
CA ASP A 53 7.43 -1.08 11.79
C ASP A 53 6.97 -1.99 10.63
N LEU A 54 7.93 -2.64 9.96
CA LEU A 54 7.67 -3.47 8.79
C LEU A 54 6.70 -4.61 9.11
N ARG A 55 6.86 -5.23 10.28
CA ARG A 55 5.99 -6.35 10.69
C ARG A 55 4.56 -5.85 10.93
N SER A 56 4.41 -4.65 11.46
CA SER A 56 3.12 -3.98 11.62
C SER A 56 2.46 -3.66 10.26
N VAL A 57 3.22 -3.14 9.29
CA VAL A 57 2.71 -2.90 7.92
C VAL A 57 2.29 -4.20 7.22
N GLN A 58 3.07 -5.28 7.40
CA GLN A 58 2.75 -6.60 6.85
C GLN A 58 1.46 -7.19 7.43
N LEU A 59 1.24 -7.05 8.73
CA LEU A 59 -0.01 -7.48 9.38
C LEU A 59 -1.23 -6.69 8.85
N MET A 60 -1.07 -5.38 8.65
CA MET A 60 -2.14 -4.50 8.15
C MET A 60 -2.52 -4.77 6.68
N LEU A 61 -1.58 -5.21 5.86
CA LEU A 61 -1.82 -5.53 4.45
C LEU A 61 -2.38 -6.95 4.23
N GLY A 62 -2.31 -7.78 5.27
CA GLY A 62 -2.75 -9.18 5.26
C GLY A 62 -1.75 -10.12 4.58
N HIS A 63 -1.67 -11.37 5.06
CA HIS A 63 -0.83 -12.45 4.52
C HIS A 63 -1.16 -12.89 3.07
N ALA A 64 -2.09 -12.20 2.39
CA ALA A 64 -2.64 -12.62 1.11
C ALA A 64 -1.73 -12.19 -0.06
N ASN A 65 -0.83 -13.11 -0.40
CA ASN A 65 0.09 -13.13 -1.55
C ASN A 65 1.23 -12.12 -1.55
N LEU A 66 2.41 -12.67 -1.22
CA LEU A 66 3.75 -12.11 -1.17
C LEU A 66 4.32 -11.66 -2.54
N SER A 67 3.52 -11.10 -3.45
CA SER A 67 4.02 -10.70 -4.79
C SER A 67 4.95 -9.46 -4.79
N THR A 68 5.43 -8.98 -3.64
CA THR A 68 6.33 -7.80 -3.53
C THR A 68 7.27 -7.80 -2.31
N THR A 69 7.59 -8.97 -1.76
CA THR A 69 8.51 -9.14 -0.63
C THR A 69 9.88 -8.50 -0.87
N GLU A 70 10.34 -8.50 -2.12
CA GLU A 70 11.63 -7.95 -2.53
C GLU A 70 11.67 -6.42 -2.39
N ILE A 71 10.61 -5.72 -2.81
CA ILE A 71 10.52 -4.25 -2.69
C ILE A 71 10.52 -3.85 -1.21
N TYR A 72 9.75 -4.54 -0.37
CA TYR A 72 9.72 -4.25 1.07
C TYR A 72 11.04 -4.57 1.76
N THR A 73 11.76 -5.60 1.31
CA THR A 73 13.09 -5.93 1.84
C THR A 73 14.09 -4.82 1.53
N HIS A 74 14.08 -4.29 0.31
CA HIS A 74 14.98 -3.20 -0.06
C HIS A 74 14.71 -1.91 0.75
N VAL A 75 13.44 -1.55 0.96
CA VAL A 75 13.07 -0.38 1.78
C VAL A 75 13.47 -0.60 3.25
N ALA A 76 13.20 -1.79 3.79
CA ALA A 76 13.56 -2.13 5.16
C ALA A 76 15.08 -2.17 5.38
N GLN A 77 15.85 -2.68 4.41
CA GLN A 77 17.32 -2.68 4.45
C GLN A 77 17.88 -1.26 4.43
N ALA A 78 17.36 -0.38 3.57
CA ALA A 78 17.75 1.02 3.53
C ALA A 78 17.48 1.70 4.89
N ARG A 79 16.31 1.45 5.49
CA ARG A 79 15.95 2.00 6.79
C ARG A 79 16.75 1.41 7.96
N LEU A 80 17.01 0.11 7.95
CA LEU A 80 17.85 -0.54 8.97
C LEU A 80 19.27 0.03 8.93
N LYS A 81 19.81 0.26 7.74
CA LYS A 81 21.11 0.91 7.54
C LYS A 81 21.10 2.34 8.10
N GLU A 82 20.04 3.10 7.87
CA GLU A 82 19.88 4.47 8.36
C GLU A 82 19.73 4.52 9.90
N LEU A 83 18.92 3.64 10.49
CA LEU A 83 18.76 3.50 11.93
C LEU A 83 20.07 3.06 12.60
N HIS A 84 20.78 2.10 12.00
CA HIS A 84 22.11 1.69 12.45
C HIS A 84 23.05 2.89 12.43
N GLN A 85 23.20 3.60 11.32
CA GLN A 85 24.05 4.80 11.27
C GLN A 85 23.69 5.87 12.31
N LYS A 86 22.39 6.04 12.60
CA LYS A 86 21.92 7.06 13.53
C LYS A 86 22.13 6.70 15.01
N HIS A 87 22.14 5.42 15.36
CA HIS A 87 22.17 4.95 16.74
C HIS A 87 23.37 4.05 17.08
N HIS A 88 24.19 3.68 16.10
CA HIS A 88 25.36 2.85 16.33
C HIS A 88 26.45 3.69 17.01
N PRO A 89 26.95 3.27 18.19
CA PRO A 89 27.88 4.07 19.00
C PRO A 89 29.25 4.30 18.35
N ARG A 90 29.51 3.72 17.16
CA ARG A 90 30.75 3.89 16.39
C ARG A 90 30.55 4.14 14.89
N GLY A 91 29.31 4.35 14.42
CA GLY A 91 28.95 4.34 12.98
C GLY A 91 28.75 2.94 12.45
#